data_AF-A0A443S593-F1
#
_entry.id   AF-A0A443S593-F1
#
_cell.length_a   1.000
_cell.length_b   1.000
_cell.length_c   1.000
_cell.angle_alpha   90.00
_cell.angle_beta   90.00
_cell.angle_gamma   90.00
#
_symmetry.space_group_name_H-M   'P 1'
#
loop_
_entity.id
_entity.type
_entity.pdbx_description
1 polymer ?
#
loop_
_entity_poly.entity_id
_entity_poly.type
_entity_poly.pdbx_seq_one_letter_code
_entity_poly.pdbx_strand_id
1 'polypeptide(L)' 'MFFMNFLTSVDVEHIICYNEDFKCSIIERFHRTLKSKMFKFFTAFNTRRYIDVLQEIVQSYNNSYHSSIKMAPNE' A
#
# COMPACT_ATOMS: atom_id res chain seq x y z
N MET A 1 18.07 6.73 17.20
CA MET A 1 17.37 6.08 18.35
C MET A 1 15.92 6.58 18.52
N PHE A 2 15.59 7.84 18.18
CA PHE A 2 14.23 8.42 18.33
C PHE A 2 13.09 7.55 17.76
N PHE A 3 13.22 7.05 16.52
CA PHE A 3 12.17 6.24 15.89
C PHE A 3 11.95 4.90 16.62
N MET A 4 13.02 4.19 17.00
CA MET A 4 12.90 2.93 17.74
C MET A 4 12.28 3.15 19.12
N ASN A 5 12.68 4.23 19.81
CA ASN A 5 12.08 4.60 21.09
C ASN A 5 10.58 4.91 20.95
N PHE A 6 10.17 5.55 19.85
CA PHE A 6 8.75 5.77 19.55
C PHE A 6 8.01 4.44 19.35
N LEU A 7 8.55 3.51 18.54
CA LEU A 7 7.91 2.21 18.32
C LEU A 7 7.74 1.42 19.62
N THR A 8 8.77 1.41 20.47
CA THR A 8 8.68 0.79 21.81
C THR A 8 7.63 1.48 22.68
N SER A 9 7.48 2.81 22.60
CA SER A 9 6.47 3.55 23.37
C SER A 9 5.02 3.25 22.96
N VAL A 10 4.79 2.80 21.71
CA VAL A 10 3.47 2.44 21.19
C VAL A 10 3.26 0.92 21.09
N ASP A 11 4.12 0.13 21.73
CA ASP A 11 4.07 -1.34 21.74
C ASP A 11 4.13 -1.99 20.35
N VAL A 12 4.97 -1.42 19.46
CA VAL A 12 5.20 -1.94 18.11
C VAL A 12 6.58 -2.59 18.02
N GLU A 13 6.60 -3.87 17.68
CA GLU A 13 7.83 -4.61 17.39
C GLU A 13 8.40 -4.21 16.02
N HIS A 14 9.67 -3.81 16.00
CA HIS A 14 10.37 -3.45 14.77
C HIS A 14 11.19 -4.63 14.26
N ILE A 15 10.74 -5.24 13.16
CA ILE A 15 11.40 -6.40 12.54
C ILE A 15 12.12 -5.95 11.27
N ILE A 16 13.43 -6.25 11.20
CA ILE A 16 14.23 -6.09 9.99
C ILE A 16 14.48 -7.48 9.42
N CYS A 17 13.92 -7.76 8.25
CA CYS A 17 14.32 -8.95 7.51
C CYS A 17 15.71 -8.70 6.91
N TYR A 18 16.59 -9.71 6.90
CA TYR A 18 17.94 -9.63 6.29
C TYR A 18 18.05 -10.39 4.96
N ASN A 19 17.17 -11.37 4.69
CA ASN A 19 17.14 -12.15 3.45
C ASN A 19 16.62 -11.37 2.22
N GLU A 20 17.49 -11.09 1.23
CA GLU A 20 17.20 -10.28 0.03
C GLU A 20 16.12 -10.88 -0.89
N ASP A 21 15.95 -12.21 -0.93
CA ASP A 21 15.16 -12.87 -1.98
C ASP A 21 13.64 -12.79 -1.78
N PHE A 22 13.16 -12.55 -0.55
CA PHE A 22 11.72 -12.54 -0.23
C PHE A 22 11.25 -11.27 0.47
N LYS A 23 12.13 -10.29 0.66
CA LYS A 23 11.74 -9.04 1.29
C LYS A 23 10.86 -8.22 0.35
N CYS A 24 9.73 -7.76 0.86
CA CYS A 24 8.89 -6.74 0.22
C CYS A 24 8.03 -7.16 -1.00
N SER A 25 8.04 -8.41 -1.45
CA SER A 25 7.21 -8.84 -2.60
C SER A 25 5.70 -8.54 -2.45
N ILE A 26 5.20 -8.54 -1.21
CA ILE A 26 3.81 -8.17 -0.88
C ILE A 26 3.58 -6.68 -1.15
N ILE A 27 4.42 -5.80 -0.60
CA ILE A 27 4.28 -4.34 -0.77
C ILE A 27 4.53 -3.94 -2.23
N GLU A 28 5.43 -4.62 -2.94
CA GLU A 28 5.68 -4.38 -4.37
C GLU A 28 4.46 -4.71 -5.24
N ARG A 29 3.77 -5.82 -4.95
CA ARG A 29 2.51 -6.18 -5.61
C ARG A 29 1.45 -5.12 -5.35
N PHE A 30 1.32 -4.66 -4.11
CA PHE A 30 0.40 -3.56 -3.77
C PHE A 30 0.75 -2.27 -4.52
N HIS A 31 2.03 -1.85 -4.53
CA HIS A 31 2.48 -0.66 -5.23
C HIS A 31 2.19 -0.71 -6.73
N ARG A 32 2.34 -1.86 -7.37
CA ARG A 32 1.99 -2.03 -8.80
C ARG A 32 0.49 -1.79 -9.02
N THR A 33 -0.37 -2.35 -8.17
CA THR A 33 -1.83 -2.17 -8.25
C THR A 33 -2.22 -0.70 -8.02
N LEU A 34 -1.66 -0.07 -6.99
CA LEU A 34 -1.92 1.33 -6.65
C LEU A 34 -1.50 2.25 -7.81
N LYS A 35 -0.27 2.09 -8.32
CA LYS A 35 0.23 2.83 -9.48
C LYS A 35 -0.68 2.65 -10.69
N SER A 36 -1.09 1.43 -11.01
CA SER A 36 -1.99 1.17 -12.15
C SER A 36 -3.31 1.95 -12.04
N LYS A 37 -3.94 1.98 -10.85
CA LYS A 37 -5.14 2.78 -10.61
C LYS A 37 -4.88 4.29 -10.74
N MET A 38 -3.78 4.78 -10.15
CA MET A 38 -3.39 6.19 -10.26
C MET A 38 -3.14 6.62 -11.71
N PHE A 39 -2.44 5.80 -12.50
CA PHE A 39 -2.15 6.12 -13.91
C PHE A 39 -3.43 6.19 -14.76
N LYS A 40 -4.43 5.33 -14.51
CA LYS A 40 -5.73 5.44 -15.18
C LYS A 40 -6.40 6.79 -14.88
N PHE A 41 -6.37 7.22 -13.62
CA PHE A 41 -6.88 8.53 -13.22
C PHE A 41 -6.10 9.67 -13.89
N PHE A 42 -4.77 9.61 -13.88
CA PHE A 42 -3.92 10.63 -14.51
C PHE A 42 -4.22 10.80 -16.00
N THR A 43 -4.39 9.69 -16.72
CA THR A 43 -4.76 9.71 -18.14
C THR A 43 -6.17 10.26 -18.35
N ALA A 44 -7.14 9.87 -17.53
CA ALA A 44 -8.52 10.30 -17.70
C ALA A 44 -8.74 11.80 -17.42
N PHE A 45 -8.06 12.35 -16.42
CA PHE A 45 -8.26 13.74 -15.97
C PHE A 45 -7.13 14.70 -16.39
N ASN A 46 -6.17 14.22 -17.18
CA ASN A 46 -4.99 14.97 -17.62
C ASN A 46 -4.30 15.74 -16.47
N THR A 47 -4.13 15.06 -15.34
CA THR A 47 -3.58 15.64 -14.11
C THR A 47 -2.55 14.70 -13.49
N ARG A 48 -1.66 15.25 -12.67
CA ARG A 48 -0.74 14.49 -11.82
C ARG A 48 -1.03 14.67 -10.33
N ARG A 49 -1.99 15.54 -9.98
CA ARG A 49 -2.41 15.75 -8.59
C ARG A 49 -3.26 14.56 -8.16
N TYR A 50 -2.66 13.63 -7.44
CA TYR A 50 -3.34 12.45 -6.90
C TYR A 50 -3.86 12.64 -5.48
N ILE A 51 -3.40 13.66 -4.77
CA ILE A 51 -3.66 13.85 -3.33
C ILE A 51 -5.17 13.90 -3.04
N ASP A 52 -5.94 14.55 -3.92
CA ASP A 52 -7.39 14.70 -3.75
C ASP A 52 -8.15 13.38 -3.90
N VAL A 53 -7.61 12.44 -4.69
CA VAL A 53 -8.29 11.17 -5.04
C VAL A 53 -7.63 9.94 -4.42
N LEU A 54 -6.54 10.12 -3.67
CA LEU A 54 -5.77 9.00 -3.11
C LEU A 54 -6.64 8.13 -2.21
N GLN A 55 -7.49 8.75 -1.38
CA GLN A 55 -8.40 8.02 -0.50
C GLN A 55 -9.41 7.18 -1.29
N GLU A 56 -10.01 7.72 -2.35
CA GLU A 56 -10.94 6.99 -3.21
C GLU A 56 -10.25 5.81 -3.91
N ILE A 57 -9.01 6.00 -4.38
CA ILE A 57 -8.21 4.94 -5.01
C ILE A 57 -7.92 3.81 -4.01
N VAL A 58 -7.56 4.13 -2.77
CA VAL A 58 -7.29 3.15 -1.70
C VAL A 58 -8.58 2.42 -1.31
N GLN A 59 -9.69 3.15 -1.14
CA GLN A 59 -10.99 2.56 -0.84
C GLN A 59 -11.44 1.62 -1.97
N SER A 60 -11.19 1.98 -3.23
CA SER A 60 -11.45 1.09 -4.37
C SER A 60 -10.63 -0.20 -4.28
N TYR A 61 -9.36 -0.15 -3.87
CA TYR A 61 -8.55 -1.37 -3.69
C TYR A 61 -9.06 -2.22 -2.53
N ASN A 62 -9.33 -1.60 -1.38
CA ASN A 62 -9.76 -2.27 -0.15
C ASN A 62 -11.10 -2.98 -0.27
N ASN A 63 -11.96 -2.55 -1.20
CA ASN A 63 -13.26 -3.19 -1.47
C ASN A 63 -13.26 -4.06 -2.74
N SER A 64 -12.11 -4.20 -3.42
CA SER A 64 -11.99 -5.06 -4.61
C SER A 64 -11.51 -6.46 -4.20
N TYR A 65 -11.97 -7.48 -4.92
CA TYR A 65 -11.49 -8.85 -4.72
C TYR A 65 -9.96 -8.96 -4.87
N HIS A 66 -9.30 -9.49 -3.84
CA HIS A 66 -7.85 -9.67 -3.82
C HIS A 66 -7.47 -11.14 -4.05
N SER A 67 -6.83 -11.41 -5.18
CA SER A 67 -6.60 -12.78 -5.67
C SER A 67 -5.79 -13.69 -4.75
N SER A 68 -4.90 -13.14 -3.91
CA SER A 68 -4.11 -13.91 -2.94
C SER A 68 -4.86 -14.28 -1.66
N ILE A 69 -5.71 -13.40 -1.14
CA ILE A 69 -6.46 -13.61 0.11
C ILE A 69 -7.89 -14.10 -0.15
N LYS A 70 -8.31 -14.15 -1.42
CA LYS A 70 -9.61 -14.67 -1.89
C LYS A 70 -10.83 -13.92 -1.36
N MET A 71 -10.66 -12.68 -0.91
CA MET A 71 -11.72 -11.78 -0.45
C MET A 71 -11.31 -10.32 -0.67
N ALA A 72 -12.19 -9.37 -0.35
CA ALA A 72 -11.81 -7.96 -0.33
C ALA A 72 -10.94 -7.67 0.92
N PRO A 73 -9.90 -6.83 0.84
CA PRO A 73 -9.04 -6.52 1.99
C PRO A 73 -9.76 -5.92 3.22
N ASN A 74 -10.95 -5.36 3.04
CA ASN A 74 -11.76 -4.72 4.09
C ASN A 74 -12.94 -5.59 4.58
N GLU A 75 -12.96 -6.86 4.20
CA GLU A 75 -13.90 -7.86 4.74
C GLU A 75 -13.38 -8.52 6.03
#